data_AF-I2NQ50-F1
#
_entry.id   AF-I2NQ50-F1
#
_cell.length_a   1.000
_cell.length_b   1.000
_cell.length_c   1.000
_cell.angle_alpha   90.00
_cell.angle_beta   90.00
_cell.angle_gamma   90.00
#
_symmetry.space_group_name_H-M   'P 1'
#
loop_
_entity.id
_entity.type
_entity.pdbx_description
1 polymer ?
#
loop_
_entity_poly.entity_id
_entity_poly.type
_entity_poly.pdbx_seq_one_letter_code
_entity_poly.pdbx_strand_id
1 'polypeptide(L)'
;MKKYIPILFALAALAGCETIYVPSLQEVPVRPTNVKPNVKTTKGEKSAAFSLASSHWSDVSKIRDEATRLSYQVSQGKMTKVQAAQYLNKFRIQLVGRNVVDDSVYEVYLRSAVDSQRGEINTEQSKLYIQNALRGWQQRWKNMGNKPSNPAFTNFLMEVMNMTPLK
;
A
#
# COMPACT_ATOMS: atom_id res chain seq x y z
N MET A 1 26.46 -45.32 -32.23
CA MET A 1 25.74 -45.24 -33.52
C MET A 1 24.29 -44.85 -33.24
N LYS A 2 23.88 -43.67 -33.74
CA LYS A 2 22.50 -43.15 -33.65
C LYS A 2 21.57 -43.96 -34.55
N LYS A 3 20.43 -44.42 -34.03
CA LYS A 3 19.33 -44.93 -34.84
C LYS A 3 18.04 -44.24 -34.40
N TYR A 4 17.54 -43.40 -35.28
CA TYR A 4 16.21 -42.82 -35.24
C TYR A 4 15.24 -43.82 -35.86
N ILE A 5 14.08 -44.04 -35.22
CA ILE A 5 12.90 -44.61 -35.89
C ILE A 5 11.68 -43.79 -35.45
N PRO A 6 10.90 -43.23 -36.41
CA PRO A 6 9.74 -42.41 -36.15
C PRO A 6 8.48 -43.27 -36.03
N ILE A 7 7.57 -42.92 -35.12
CA ILE A 7 6.18 -43.39 -35.19
C ILE A 7 5.26 -42.18 -35.01
N LEU A 8 4.44 -42.00 -36.03
CA LEU A 8 3.43 -40.99 -36.25
C LEU A 8 2.05 -41.53 -35.82
N PHE A 9 1.19 -40.60 -35.42
CA PHE A 9 -0.29 -40.66 -35.35
C PHE A 9 -0.97 -41.56 -34.31
N ALA A 10 -1.65 -40.90 -33.36
CA ALA A 10 -3.12 -40.97 -33.26
C ALA A 10 -3.66 -39.77 -32.48
N LEU A 11 -4.39 -38.89 -33.17
CA LEU A 11 -5.30 -37.92 -32.56
C LEU A 11 -6.47 -38.69 -31.93
N ALA A 12 -6.71 -38.48 -30.64
CA ALA A 12 -8.00 -38.73 -30.02
C ALA A 12 -8.54 -37.39 -29.50
N ALA A 13 -9.40 -36.75 -30.29
CA ALA A 13 -10.18 -35.62 -29.86
C ALA A 13 -11.30 -36.13 -28.94
N LEU A 14 -11.11 -36.04 -27.62
CA LEU A 14 -12.25 -36.05 -26.70
C LEU A 14 -12.93 -34.68 -26.79
N ALA A 15 -13.97 -34.59 -27.62
CA ALA A 15 -14.95 -33.53 -27.52
C ALA A 15 -15.75 -33.73 -26.22
N GLY A 16 -15.26 -33.16 -25.13
CA GLY A 16 -16.05 -32.97 -23.93
C GLY A 16 -17.08 -31.87 -24.19
N CYS A 17 -18.36 -32.21 -24.18
CA CYS A 17 -19.43 -31.23 -24.09
C CYS A 17 -19.37 -30.57 -22.71
N GLU A 18 -18.66 -29.46 -22.57
CA GLU A 18 -18.87 -28.58 -21.43
C GLU A 18 -20.21 -27.85 -21.66
N THR A 19 -21.26 -28.34 -20.99
CA THR A 19 -22.48 -27.56 -20.82
C THR A 19 -22.12 -26.33 -19.99
N ILE A 20 -22.04 -25.18 -20.65
CA ILE A 20 -21.88 -23.88 -19.99
C ILE A 20 -23.11 -23.67 -19.10
N TYR A 21 -22.95 -23.93 -17.81
CA TYR A 21 -23.90 -23.49 -16.79
C TYR A 21 -23.70 -21.98 -16.65
N VAL A 22 -24.55 -21.20 -17.31
CA VAL A 22 -24.63 -19.75 -17.11
C VAL A 22 -25.48 -19.53 -15.85
N PRO A 23 -24.90 -19.09 -14.72
CA PRO A 23 -25.69 -18.74 -13.57
C PRO A 23 -26.50 -17.48 -13.90
N SER A 24 -27.81 -17.56 -13.75
CA SER A 24 -28.68 -16.38 -13.73
C SER A 24 -28.19 -15.46 -12.61
N LEU A 25 -27.70 -14.28 -12.96
CA LEU A 25 -27.41 -13.21 -12.00
C LEU A 25 -28.74 -12.66 -11.51
N GLN A 26 -29.23 -13.24 -10.42
CA GLN A 26 -30.35 -12.66 -9.69
C GLN A 26 -29.79 -11.51 -8.85
N GLU A 27 -30.16 -10.28 -9.21
CA GLU A 27 -29.80 -9.09 -8.42
C GLU A 27 -30.41 -9.22 -7.02
N VAL A 28 -29.55 -9.46 -6.04
CA VAL A 28 -29.92 -9.40 -4.63
C VAL A 28 -30.05 -7.92 -4.27
N PRO A 29 -31.23 -7.43 -3.83
CA PRO A 29 -31.35 -6.06 -3.36
C PRO A 29 -30.53 -5.92 -2.08
N VAL A 30 -29.36 -5.30 -2.18
CA VAL A 30 -28.62 -4.85 -1.00
C VAL A 30 -29.39 -3.71 -0.35
N ARG A 31 -30.18 -4.03 0.68
CA ARG A 31 -30.69 -3.04 1.62
C ARG A 31 -29.52 -2.60 2.51
N PRO A 32 -29.04 -1.35 2.42
CA PRO A 32 -27.98 -0.89 3.30
C PRO A 32 -28.54 -0.68 4.72
N THR A 33 -28.29 -1.62 5.64
CA THR A 33 -28.61 -1.48 7.07
C THR A 33 -27.53 -0.75 7.88
N ASN A 34 -26.84 0.22 7.28
CA ASN A 34 -25.99 1.13 8.03
C ASN A 34 -25.97 2.53 7.44
N VAL A 35 -27.15 3.15 7.41
CA VAL A 35 -27.26 4.60 7.32
C VAL A 35 -27.36 5.13 8.74
N LYS A 36 -26.23 5.58 9.32
CA LYS A 36 -26.28 6.64 10.31
C LYS A 36 -26.26 7.96 9.54
N PRO A 37 -27.39 8.67 9.37
CA PRO A 37 -27.36 10.02 8.84
C PRO A 37 -26.92 10.92 9.99
N ASN A 38 -25.64 11.26 10.03
CA ASN A 38 -25.26 12.54 10.62
C ASN A 38 -24.34 13.28 9.66
N VAL A 39 -24.86 13.51 8.46
CA VAL A 39 -24.42 14.65 7.66
C VAL A 39 -25.40 15.76 8.00
N LYS A 40 -25.05 16.59 8.99
CA LYS A 40 -25.56 17.94 9.02
C LYS A 40 -25.00 18.63 7.79
N THR A 41 -25.79 18.65 6.73
CA THR A 41 -25.56 19.46 5.55
C THR A 41 -25.73 20.93 5.93
N THR A 42 -24.67 21.56 6.44
CA THR A 42 -24.58 23.02 6.42
C THR A 42 -24.32 23.44 4.97
N LYS A 43 -25.41 23.73 4.26
CA LYS A 43 -25.36 24.55 3.04
C LYS A 43 -24.69 25.87 3.41
N GLY A 44 -23.44 26.06 2.98
CA GLY A 44 -22.75 27.35 3.08
C GLY A 44 -21.35 27.32 3.69
N GLU A 45 -20.49 26.38 3.33
CA GLU A 45 -19.06 26.49 3.63
C GLU A 45 -18.28 26.59 2.32
N LYS A 46 -17.71 27.78 2.09
CA LYS A 46 -16.63 27.98 1.11
C LYS A 46 -15.66 26.82 1.27
N SER A 47 -15.34 26.13 0.18
CA SER A 47 -14.38 25.02 0.13
C SER A 47 -13.21 25.29 1.06
N ALA A 48 -13.23 24.67 2.24
CA ALA A 48 -12.22 24.89 3.25
C ALA A 48 -10.87 24.52 2.62
N ALA A 49 -9.92 25.45 2.63
CA ALA A 49 -8.58 25.18 2.17
C ALA A 49 -8.06 23.94 2.91
N PHE A 50 -7.46 23.00 2.17
CA PHE A 50 -6.90 21.80 2.76
C PHE A 50 -5.97 22.15 3.91
N SER A 51 -6.09 21.43 5.03
CA SER A 51 -5.19 21.54 6.17
C SER A 51 -4.87 20.16 6.72
N LEU A 52 -3.63 20.01 7.19
CA LEU A 52 -3.20 18.82 7.90
C LEU A 52 -3.88 18.76 9.28
N ALA A 53 -4.08 17.55 9.79
CA ALA A 53 -4.53 17.34 11.16
C ALA A 53 -3.58 18.04 12.14
N SER A 54 -4.11 18.61 13.22
CA SER A 54 -3.29 19.28 14.24
C SER A 54 -2.25 18.37 14.89
N SER A 55 -2.53 17.06 14.97
CA SER A 55 -1.62 16.04 15.49
C SER A 55 -0.57 15.57 14.48
N HIS A 56 -0.65 15.97 13.21
CA HIS A 56 0.09 15.35 12.11
C HIS A 56 1.60 15.21 12.38
N TRP A 57 2.27 16.31 12.73
CA TRP A 57 3.72 16.29 12.98
C TRP A 57 4.11 15.51 14.24
N SER A 58 3.22 15.48 15.24
CA SER A 58 3.42 14.62 16.41
C SER A 58 3.30 13.14 16.05
N ASP A 59 2.40 12.80 15.12
CA ASP A 59 2.21 11.43 14.65
C ASP A 59 3.37 10.97 13.75
N VAL A 60 3.89 11.87 12.90
CA VAL A 60 5.14 11.66 12.15
C VAL A 60 6.30 11.34 13.10
N SER A 61 6.45 12.10 14.19
CA SER A 61 7.49 11.84 15.20
C SER A 61 7.33 10.47 15.86
N LYS A 62 6.11 10.10 16.28
CA LYS A 62 5.85 8.78 16.87
C LYS A 62 6.18 7.63 15.90
N ILE A 63 5.85 7.78 14.62
CA ILE A 63 6.21 6.81 13.57
C ILE A 63 7.73 6.69 13.44
N ARG A 64 8.45 7.81 13.48
CA ARG A 64 9.92 7.83 13.42
C ARG A 64 10.56 7.11 14.62
N ASP A 65 10.05 7.35 15.81
CA ASP A 65 10.55 6.73 17.03
C ASP A 65 10.31 5.21 17.00
N GLU A 66 9.13 4.78 16.57
CA GLU A 66 8.81 3.37 16.41
C GLU A 66 9.66 2.71 15.31
N ALA A 67 9.87 3.38 14.18
CA ALA A 67 10.75 2.89 13.12
C ALA A 67 12.20 2.74 13.60
N THR A 68 12.70 3.68 14.41
CA THR A 68 14.02 3.61 15.03
C THR A 68 14.14 2.41 15.98
N ARG A 69 13.13 2.22 16.85
CA ARG A 69 13.05 1.08 17.77
C ARG A 69 13.08 -0.26 17.02
N LEU A 70 12.29 -0.37 15.95
CA LEU A 70 12.24 -1.57 15.11
C LEU A 70 13.55 -1.82 14.36
N SER A 71 14.18 -0.76 13.83
CA SER A 71 15.49 -0.84 13.17
C SER A 71 16.56 -1.40 14.10
N TYR A 72 16.57 -1.00 15.37
CA TYR A 72 17.47 -1.57 16.39
C TYR A 72 17.21 -3.06 16.63
N GLN A 73 15.95 -3.50 16.65
CA GLN A 73 15.63 -4.92 16.78
C GLN A 73 16.08 -5.74 15.56
N VAL A 74 16.02 -5.15 14.37
CA VAL A 74 16.54 -5.76 13.13
C VAL A 74 18.07 -5.86 13.17
N SER A 75 18.78 -4.81 13.57
CA SER A 75 20.25 -4.83 13.64
C SER A 75 20.79 -5.82 14.68
N GLN A 76 20.02 -6.07 15.74
CA GLN A 76 20.31 -7.10 16.73
C GLN A 76 19.93 -8.53 16.31
N GLY A 77 19.35 -8.72 15.12
CA GLY A 77 18.89 -10.02 14.64
C GLY A 77 17.67 -10.57 15.39
N LYS A 78 16.98 -9.75 16.19
CA LYS A 78 15.78 -10.15 16.95
C LYS A 78 14.54 -10.27 16.08
N MET A 79 14.52 -9.59 14.93
CA MET A 79 13.47 -9.70 13.92
C MET A 79 14.00 -9.37 12.53
N THR A 80 13.26 -9.76 11.51
CA THR A 80 13.60 -9.48 10.11
C THR A 80 13.11 -8.10 9.66
N LYS A 81 13.67 -7.58 8.56
CA LYS A 81 13.21 -6.32 7.94
C LYS A 81 11.72 -6.36 7.59
N VAL A 82 11.25 -7.52 7.11
CA VAL A 82 9.83 -7.72 6.76
C VAL A 82 8.95 -7.70 8.01
N GLN A 83 9.37 -8.35 9.10
CA GLN A 83 8.63 -8.29 10.36
C GLN A 83 8.56 -6.86 10.91
N ALA A 84 9.68 -6.13 10.88
CA ALA A 84 9.70 -4.72 11.28
C ALA A 84 8.73 -3.87 10.45
N ALA A 85 8.72 -4.03 9.12
CA ALA A 85 7.78 -3.32 8.26
C ALA A 85 6.32 -3.63 8.60
N GLN A 86 6.00 -4.90 8.87
CA GLN A 86 4.65 -5.30 9.27
C GLN A 86 4.23 -4.73 10.63
N TYR A 87 5.14 -4.66 11.62
CA TYR A 87 4.87 -4.01 12.90
C TYR A 87 4.63 -2.50 12.72
N LEU A 88 5.48 -1.83 11.95
CA LEU A 88 5.34 -0.41 11.65
C LEU A 88 3.99 -0.11 10.95
N ASN A 89 3.52 -1.01 10.09
CA ASN A 89 2.22 -0.91 9.45
C ASN A 89 1.06 -0.93 10.45
N LYS A 90 1.08 -1.89 11.38
CA LYS A 90 0.06 -2.01 12.42
C LYS A 90 0.05 -0.76 13.28
N PHE A 91 1.23 -0.30 13.68
CA PHE A 91 1.40 0.91 14.48
C PHE A 91 0.83 2.15 13.77
N ARG A 92 1.22 2.43 12.51
CA ARG A 92 0.70 3.61 11.79
C ARG A 92 -0.82 3.56 11.65
N ILE A 93 -1.41 2.38 11.40
CA ILE A 93 -2.87 2.24 11.23
C ILE A 93 -3.58 2.52 12.56
N GLN A 94 -3.03 2.05 13.67
CA GLN A 94 -3.57 2.36 15.01
C GLN A 94 -3.45 3.84 15.36
N LEU A 95 -2.38 4.49 14.90
CA LEU A 95 -2.09 5.88 15.23
C LEU A 95 -2.90 6.88 14.39
N VAL A 96 -2.91 6.73 13.07
CA VAL A 96 -3.49 7.73 12.14
C VAL A 96 -4.67 7.19 11.31
N GLY A 97 -5.01 5.91 11.47
CA GLY A 97 -6.01 5.24 10.64
C GLY A 97 -5.50 4.88 9.24
N ARG A 98 -6.38 4.28 8.45
CA ARG A 98 -6.08 3.96 7.05
C ARG A 98 -6.30 5.18 6.18
N ASN A 99 -5.37 5.43 5.26
CA ASN A 99 -5.54 6.42 4.22
C ASN A 99 -4.84 5.96 2.94
N VAL A 100 -5.34 6.40 1.79
CA VAL A 100 -4.90 5.89 0.47
C VAL A 100 -3.44 6.22 0.15
N VAL A 101 -2.91 7.31 0.71
CA VAL A 101 -1.54 7.76 0.44
C VAL A 101 -0.57 6.89 1.23
N ASP A 102 -0.76 6.80 2.55
CA ASP A 102 0.09 5.98 3.41
C ASP A 102 0.00 4.50 3.11
N ASP A 103 -1.20 3.97 2.81
CA ASP A 103 -1.39 2.57 2.44
C ASP A 103 -0.62 2.23 1.16
N SER A 104 -0.69 3.09 0.14
CA SER A 104 0.04 2.89 -1.12
C SER A 104 1.55 3.01 -0.96
N VAL A 105 2.04 3.99 -0.19
CA VAL A 105 3.49 4.13 0.06
C VAL A 105 4.00 2.95 0.89
N TYR A 106 3.20 2.48 1.85
CA TYR A 106 3.52 1.31 2.65
C TYR A 106 3.69 0.04 1.82
N GLU A 107 2.86 -0.18 0.79
CA GLU A 107 3.02 -1.34 -0.09
C GLU A 107 4.39 -1.38 -0.79
N VAL A 108 4.86 -0.23 -1.28
CA VAL A 108 6.19 -0.11 -1.88
C VAL A 108 7.30 -0.33 -0.84
N TYR A 109 7.12 0.21 0.36
CA TYR A 109 8.06 0.02 1.47
C TYR A 109 8.16 -1.45 1.91
N LEU A 110 7.03 -2.14 2.05
CA LEU A 110 6.99 -3.56 2.40
C LEU A 110 7.65 -4.41 1.31
N ARG A 111 7.30 -4.16 0.05
CA ARG A 111 7.90 -4.86 -1.09
C ARG A 111 9.42 -4.69 -1.09
N SER A 112 9.92 -3.46 -0.91
CA SER A 112 11.36 -3.22 -0.89
C SER A 112 12.05 -3.91 0.29
N ALA A 113 11.37 -4.07 1.43
CA ALA A 113 11.88 -4.84 2.56
C ALA A 113 11.96 -6.35 2.24
N VAL A 114 10.96 -6.91 1.56
CA VAL A 114 10.94 -8.31 1.11
C VAL A 114 12.06 -8.56 0.10
N ASP A 115 12.12 -7.76 -0.95
CA ASP A 115 13.10 -7.90 -2.04
C ASP A 115 14.53 -7.72 -1.48
N SER A 116 14.73 -6.77 -0.55
CA SER A 116 16.02 -6.58 0.13
C SER A 116 16.41 -7.75 1.02
N GLN A 117 15.45 -8.36 1.72
CA GLN A 117 15.70 -9.52 2.56
C GLN A 117 16.07 -10.77 1.75
N ARG A 118 15.55 -10.89 0.53
CA ARG A 118 15.89 -11.98 -0.41
C ARG A 118 17.22 -11.74 -1.15
N GLY A 119 17.81 -10.55 -1.02
CA GLY A 119 19.00 -10.17 -1.77
C GLY A 119 18.72 -9.81 -3.23
N GLU A 120 17.45 -9.63 -3.62
CA GLU A 120 17.06 -9.22 -4.97
C GLU A 120 17.42 -7.75 -5.22
N ILE A 121 17.37 -6.92 -4.16
CA ILE A 121 17.79 -5.51 -4.21
C ILE A 121 18.69 -5.14 -3.03
N ASN A 122 19.60 -4.21 -3.29
CA ASN A 122 20.42 -3.60 -2.24
C ASN A 122 19.69 -2.40 -1.59
N THR A 123 20.33 -1.81 -0.58
CA THR A 123 19.79 -0.66 0.17
C THR A 123 19.56 0.57 -0.71
N GLU A 124 20.43 0.82 -1.69
CA GLU A 124 20.32 1.98 -2.59
C GLU A 124 19.12 1.83 -3.53
N GLN A 125 18.95 0.65 -4.13
CA GLN A 125 17.81 0.32 -4.96
C GLN A 125 16.49 0.41 -4.18
N SER A 126 16.47 -0.06 -2.93
CA SER A 126 15.31 0.09 -2.03
C SER A 126 14.95 1.56 -1.79
N LYS A 127 15.95 2.41 -1.53
CA LYS A 127 15.75 3.87 -1.39
C LYS A 127 15.19 4.48 -2.68
N LEU A 128 15.71 4.10 -3.85
CA LEU A 128 15.23 4.60 -5.14
C LEU A 128 13.76 4.22 -5.40
N TYR A 129 13.35 2.99 -5.10
CA TYR A 129 11.96 2.57 -5.23
C TYR A 129 11.02 3.40 -4.35
N ILE A 130 11.39 3.62 -3.09
CA ILE A 130 10.60 4.44 -2.17
C ILE A 130 10.56 5.89 -2.67
N GLN A 131 11.70 6.48 -3.04
CA GLN A 131 11.76 7.86 -3.56
C GLN A 131 10.89 8.06 -4.80
N ASN A 132 10.88 7.10 -5.73
CA ASN A 132 10.03 7.18 -6.92
C ASN A 132 8.54 7.16 -6.58
N ALA A 133 8.14 6.30 -5.63
CA ALA A 133 6.77 6.29 -5.12
C ALA A 133 6.38 7.62 -4.46
N LEU A 134 7.28 8.19 -3.64
CA LEU A 134 7.09 9.48 -2.97
C LEU A 134 6.95 10.63 -3.99
N ARG A 135 7.80 10.69 -5.02
CA ARG A 135 7.70 11.69 -6.11
C ARG A 135 6.37 11.58 -6.84
N GLY A 136 5.94 10.36 -7.16
CA GLY A 136 4.64 10.13 -7.79
C GLY A 136 3.47 10.60 -6.93
N TRP A 137 3.57 10.47 -5.60
CA TRP A 137 2.59 11.01 -4.67
C TRP A 137 2.64 12.55 -4.56
N GLN A 138 3.82 13.18 -4.53
CA GLN A 138 3.95 14.65 -4.55
C GLN A 138 3.29 15.29 -5.79
N GLN A 139 3.42 14.65 -6.96
CA GLN A 139 2.78 15.12 -8.18
C GLN A 139 1.25 14.99 -8.10
N ARG A 140 0.76 13.81 -7.70
CA ARG A 140 -0.68 13.54 -7.55
C ARG A 140 -1.32 14.42 -6.48
N TRP A 141 -0.60 14.72 -5.41
CA TRP A 141 -1.08 15.54 -4.29
C TRP A 141 -1.63 16.89 -4.74
N LYS A 142 -0.91 17.58 -5.65
CA LYS A 142 -1.31 18.91 -6.15
C LYS A 142 -2.72 18.90 -6.75
N ASN A 143 -3.07 17.84 -7.47
CA ASN A 143 -4.34 17.71 -8.19
C ASN A 143 -5.38 16.85 -7.46
N MET A 144 -5.05 16.36 -6.26
CA MET A 144 -5.94 15.50 -5.49
C MET A 144 -7.08 16.30 -4.86
N GLY A 145 -8.32 15.99 -5.22
CA GLY A 145 -9.51 16.64 -4.64
C GLY A 145 -9.79 16.22 -3.20
N ASN A 146 -9.69 14.93 -2.89
CA ASN A 146 -9.89 14.38 -1.55
C ASN A 146 -8.55 13.97 -0.93
N LYS A 147 -7.86 14.92 -0.31
CA LYS A 147 -6.58 14.69 0.37
C LYS A 147 -6.83 14.15 1.79
N PRO A 148 -6.14 13.10 2.23
CA PRO A 148 -6.17 12.72 3.63
C PRO A 148 -5.55 13.82 4.50
N SER A 149 -6.15 14.12 5.64
CA SER A 149 -5.64 15.13 6.58
C SER A 149 -4.39 14.67 7.33
N ASN A 150 -4.09 13.37 7.37
CA ASN A 150 -2.95 12.84 8.13
C ASN A 150 -2.12 11.78 7.34
N PRO A 151 -1.35 12.17 6.31
CA PRO A 151 -0.42 11.29 5.59
C PRO A 151 0.91 11.12 6.35
N ALA A 152 0.83 10.78 7.65
CA ALA A 152 2.00 10.81 8.55
C ALA A 152 3.08 9.82 8.14
N PHE A 153 2.72 8.61 7.70
CA PHE A 153 3.72 7.62 7.30
C PHE A 153 4.47 8.07 6.04
N THR A 154 3.75 8.64 5.08
CA THR A 154 4.34 9.20 3.86
C THR A 154 5.27 10.36 4.17
N ASN A 155 4.85 11.30 5.03
CA ASN A 155 5.68 12.44 5.41
C ASN A 155 6.90 12.03 6.25
N PHE A 156 6.77 11.02 7.11
CA PHE A 156 7.93 10.39 7.76
C PHE A 156 8.96 9.89 6.74
N LEU A 157 8.52 9.16 5.70
CA LEU A 157 9.43 8.68 4.65
C LEU A 157 10.01 9.82 3.82
N MET A 158 9.25 10.90 3.59
CA MET A 158 9.78 12.09 2.91
C MET A 158 10.90 12.74 3.71
N GLU A 159 10.77 12.88 5.03
CA GLU A 159 11.83 13.39 5.90
C GLU A 159 13.08 12.51 5.85
N VAL A 160 12.93 11.19 5.97
CA VAL A 160 14.05 10.23 5.90
C VAL A 160 14.79 10.34 4.55
N MET A 161 14.07 10.68 3.48
CA MET A 161 14.62 10.82 2.13
C MET A 161 15.05 12.25 1.78
N ASN A 162 14.99 13.19 2.73
CA ASN A 162 15.24 14.62 2.53
C ASN A 162 14.38 15.24 1.41
N MET A 163 13.11 14.86 1.33
CA MET A 163 12.12 15.34 0.37
C MET A 163 11.11 16.28 1.02
N THR A 164 10.51 17.18 0.22
CA THR A 164 9.46 18.08 0.69
C THR A 164 8.20 17.31 1.12
N PRO A 165 7.64 17.54 2.32
CA PRO A 165 6.44 16.86 2.78
C PRO A 165 5.20 17.24 1.99
N LEU A 166 4.19 16.37 2.03
CA LEU A 166 2.83 16.62 1.56
C LEU A 166 2.11 17.57 2.53
N LYS A 167 1.79 18.77 2.08
CA LYS A 167 1.08 19.82 2.82
C LYS A 167 0.12 20.58 1.92
#